data_AF-A0A944U4W5-F1
#
_entry.id   AF-A0A944U4W5-F1
#
_cell.length_a   1.000
_cell.length_b   1.000
_cell.length_c   1.000
_cell.angle_alpha   90.00
_cell.angle_beta   90.00
_cell.angle_gamma   90.00
#
_symmetry.space_group_name_H-M   'P 1'
#
loop_
_entity.id
_entity.type
_entity.pdbx_description
1 polymer ?
#
loop_
_entity_poly.entity_id
_entity_poly.type
_entity_poly.pdbx_seq_one_letter_code
_entity_poly.pdbx_strand_id
1 'polypeptide(L)'
;MMVVLPCRARFGNGKQMDQKERKIKLKLIIAYHGGNYQGWQTQKSGIGVQSVIETKLKNFFRGAGPLHGSSRTDTGVHALGMTAHLEMPYDSLIMEPRKIRLAMNALLPSDIRIISAVRVPLRFHAQFDAKGKQYQYRIWNHPSMNPLLNGLAWHMPVKLNLQHMQKASRHFLGERDFQSVASARKYAY
;
A
#
# COMPACT_ATOMS: atom_id res chain seq x y z
N MET A 1 12.34 3.01 -9.74
CA MET A 1 11.09 2.33 -9.37
C MET A 1 10.84 2.47 -7.88
N MET A 2 9.69 3.02 -7.48
CA MET A 2 9.34 3.29 -6.07
C MET A 2 8.64 2.07 -5.44
N VAL A 3 9.02 1.71 -4.22
CA VAL A 3 8.40 0.60 -3.48
C VAL A 3 7.98 1.07 -2.09
N VAL A 4 6.71 0.88 -1.74
CA VAL A 4 6.16 1.21 -0.41
C VAL A 4 6.42 0.07 0.59
N LEU A 5 6.97 0.40 1.76
CA LEU A 5 7.24 -0.52 2.86
C LEU A 5 6.18 -0.42 3.99
N PRO A 6 6.00 -1.48 4.81
CA PRO A 6 4.94 -1.54 5.82
C PRO A 6 5.12 -0.49 6.93
N CYS A 7 4.02 0.18 7.30
CA CYS A 7 3.99 1.14 8.40
C CYS A 7 3.89 0.44 9.77
N ARG A 8 4.61 0.93 10.78
CA ARG A 8 4.56 0.42 12.17
C ARG A 8 3.48 1.16 12.97
N ALA A 9 2.55 0.41 13.59
CA ALA A 9 1.58 0.92 14.55
C ALA A 9 1.65 0.12 15.87
N ARG A 10 1.44 0.77 17.03
CA ARG A 10 1.31 0.13 18.35
C ARG A 10 -0.15 0.23 18.82
N PHE A 11 -0.68 -0.80 19.48
CA PHE A 11 -1.98 -0.74 20.15
C PHE A 11 -1.92 -1.41 21.53
N GLY A 12 -2.58 -0.79 22.52
CA GLY A 12 -2.89 -1.34 23.84
C GLY A 12 -4.36 -1.80 23.92
N ASN A 13 -4.63 -2.68 24.90
CA ASN A 13 -5.89 -3.39 25.10
C ASN A 13 -6.99 -2.51 25.74
N GLY A 14 -8.26 -2.72 25.39
CA GLY A 14 -9.39 -2.13 26.12
C GLY A 14 -10.81 -2.29 25.54
N LYS A 15 -11.55 -3.23 26.15
CA LYS A 15 -12.99 -3.34 26.51
C LYS A 15 -14.15 -3.43 25.48
N GLN A 16 -15.16 -4.23 25.90
CA GLN A 16 -16.39 -4.72 25.25
C GLN A 16 -17.47 -3.64 25.00
N MET A 17 -18.25 -3.80 23.91
CA MET A 17 -19.39 -2.95 23.58
C MET A 17 -20.54 -3.68 22.83
N ASP A 18 -21.67 -2.98 22.83
CA ASP A 18 -23.10 -3.25 22.65
C ASP A 18 -23.57 -4.11 21.43
N GLN A 19 -24.80 -4.65 21.50
CA GLN A 19 -25.32 -5.74 20.65
C GLN A 19 -25.98 -5.33 19.32
N LYS A 20 -26.18 -4.04 18.98
CA LYS A 20 -27.06 -3.67 17.84
C LYS A 20 -26.40 -3.25 16.52
N GLU A 21 -25.08 -3.15 16.42
CA GLU A 21 -24.39 -3.04 15.12
C GLU A 21 -22.90 -3.33 15.34
N ARG A 22 -22.57 -4.59 15.68
CA ARG A 22 -21.17 -4.95 15.91
C ARG A 22 -20.46 -4.84 14.56
N LYS A 23 -19.63 -3.81 14.39
CA LYS A 23 -18.67 -3.72 13.28
C LYS A 23 -17.33 -4.22 13.75
N ILE A 24 -16.56 -4.76 12.82
CA ILE A 24 -15.15 -5.02 13.02
C ILE A 24 -14.33 -4.27 11.98
N LYS A 25 -13.09 -3.96 12.34
CA LYS A 25 -12.13 -3.36 11.42
C LYS A 25 -10.97 -4.33 11.18
N LEU A 26 -10.68 -4.56 9.92
CA LEU A 26 -9.59 -5.42 9.48
C LEU A 26 -8.50 -4.56 8.86
N LYS A 27 -7.27 -4.70 9.37
CA LYS A 27 -6.08 -4.14 8.76
C LYS A 27 -5.43 -5.18 7.87
N LEU A 28 -5.13 -4.80 6.64
CA LEU A 28 -4.41 -5.58 5.65
C LEU A 28 -3.03 -4.99 5.40
N ILE A 29 -2.02 -5.85 5.23
CA ILE A 29 -0.73 -5.50 4.63
C ILE A 29 -0.68 -6.15 3.26
N ILE A 30 -0.48 -5.35 2.22
CA ILE A 30 -0.65 -5.74 0.84
C ILE A 30 0.66 -5.50 0.09
N ALA A 31 1.14 -6.52 -0.61
CA ALA A 31 2.21 -6.40 -1.58
C ALA A 31 1.63 -6.52 -2.98
N TYR A 32 2.14 -5.73 -3.92
CA TYR A 32 1.74 -5.82 -5.32
C TYR A 32 2.83 -5.36 -6.28
N HIS A 33 2.83 -5.95 -7.48
CA HIS A 33 3.59 -5.49 -8.62
C HIS A 33 2.71 -4.55 -9.47
N GLY A 34 2.96 -3.24 -9.35
CA GLY A 34 2.18 -2.18 -10.02
C GLY A 34 2.21 -2.14 -11.56
N GLY A 35 3.01 -2.97 -12.24
CA GLY A 35 3.21 -2.87 -13.69
C GLY A 35 1.93 -3.00 -14.54
N ASN A 36 0.91 -3.70 -14.03
CA ASN A 36 -0.37 -3.90 -14.72
C ASN A 36 -1.47 -2.92 -14.28
N TYR A 37 -1.14 -1.93 -13.44
CA TYR A 37 -2.12 -1.13 -12.72
C TYR A 37 -1.88 0.37 -12.88
N GLN A 38 -2.97 1.13 -12.98
CA GLN A 38 -2.97 2.59 -13.01
C GLN A 38 -2.90 3.18 -11.59
N GLY A 39 -2.04 2.58 -10.76
CA GLY A 39 -1.82 2.97 -9.38
C GLY A 39 -2.69 2.23 -8.38
N TRP A 40 -2.72 2.76 -7.15
CA TRP A 40 -3.45 2.15 -6.04
C TRP A 40 -4.96 2.39 -6.14
N GLN A 41 -5.36 3.66 -6.30
CA GLN A 41 -6.74 4.12 -6.10
C GLN A 41 -7.67 3.58 -7.19
N THR A 42 -8.90 3.24 -6.82
CA THR A 42 -10.01 3.03 -7.77
C THR A 42 -10.27 4.32 -8.57
N GLN A 43 -10.36 4.21 -9.89
CA GLN A 43 -10.56 5.32 -10.82
C GLN A 43 -11.72 5.02 -11.79
N LYS A 44 -12.24 6.04 -12.48
CA LYS A 44 -13.29 5.89 -13.50
C LYS A 44 -12.79 5.14 -14.74
N SER A 45 -11.52 5.29 -15.07
CA SER A 45 -10.84 4.61 -16.17
C SER A 45 -9.63 3.86 -15.64
N GLY A 46 -9.30 2.74 -16.29
CA GLY A 46 -8.18 1.88 -15.91
C GLY A 46 -8.45 0.98 -14.69
N ILE A 47 -7.45 0.17 -14.35
CA ILE A 47 -7.53 -0.80 -13.25
C ILE A 47 -6.59 -0.35 -12.13
N GLY A 48 -7.15 0.00 -10.98
CA GLY A 48 -6.41 0.25 -9.75
C GLY A 48 -6.30 -1.01 -8.90
N VAL A 49 -5.24 -1.11 -8.10
CA VAL A 49 -5.06 -2.27 -7.18
C VAL A 49 -6.21 -2.37 -6.18
N GLN A 50 -6.70 -1.22 -5.69
CA GLN A 50 -7.83 -1.16 -4.77
C GLN A 50 -9.09 -1.81 -5.34
N SER A 51 -9.45 -1.51 -6.60
CA SER A 51 -10.68 -2.03 -7.21
C SER A 51 -10.63 -3.55 -7.44
N VAL A 52 -9.45 -4.09 -7.74
CA VAL A 52 -9.24 -5.54 -7.85
C VAL A 52 -9.48 -6.22 -6.50
N ILE A 53 -8.91 -5.67 -5.44
CA ILE A 53 -9.06 -6.23 -4.08
C ILE A 53 -10.51 -6.13 -3.61
N GLU A 54 -11.15 -4.96 -3.78
CA GLU A 54 -12.56 -4.74 -3.41
C GLU A 54 -13.51 -5.68 -4.17
N THR A 55 -13.27 -5.88 -5.47
CA THR A 55 -14.05 -6.83 -6.29
C THR A 55 -13.97 -8.25 -5.74
N LYS A 56 -12.78 -8.72 -5.34
CA LYS A 56 -12.63 -10.07 -4.77
C LYS A 56 -13.14 -10.15 -3.33
N LEU A 57 -13.04 -9.08 -2.54
CA LEU A 57 -13.58 -9.02 -1.17
C LEU A 57 -15.10 -9.21 -1.13
N LYS A 58 -15.82 -8.67 -2.12
CA LYS A 58 -17.29 -8.82 -2.23
C LYS A 58 -17.75 -10.28 -2.32
N ASN A 59 -16.89 -11.20 -2.79
CA ASN A 59 -17.20 -12.63 -2.85
C ASN A 59 -17.24 -13.29 -1.46
N PHE A 60 -16.50 -12.74 -0.50
CA PHE A 60 -16.40 -13.31 0.85
C PHE A 60 -17.23 -12.53 1.88
N PHE A 61 -17.28 -11.20 1.76
CA PHE A 61 -17.85 -10.32 2.78
C PHE A 61 -18.94 -9.45 2.17
N ARG A 62 -20.18 -9.95 2.22
CA ARG A 62 -21.36 -9.12 1.91
C ARG A 62 -21.44 -7.99 2.95
N GLY A 63 -21.55 -6.75 2.47
CA GLY A 63 -21.61 -5.57 3.34
C GLY A 63 -20.26 -5.06 3.85
N ALA A 64 -19.13 -5.55 3.33
CA ALA A 64 -17.85 -4.90 3.58
C ALA A 64 -17.85 -3.47 3.02
N GLY A 65 -17.36 -2.53 3.82
CA GLY A 65 -17.14 -1.16 3.41
C GLY A 65 -15.96 -1.02 2.42
N PRO A 66 -15.72 0.21 1.93
CA PRO A 66 -14.61 0.50 1.03
C PRO A 66 -13.26 0.24 1.69
N LEU A 67 -12.26 -0.06 0.87
CA LEU A 67 -10.88 -0.28 1.31
C LEU A 67 -10.12 1.05 1.37
N HIS A 68 -9.65 1.41 2.56
CA HIS A 68 -8.90 2.64 2.78
C HIS A 68 -7.40 2.36 2.88
N GLY A 69 -6.64 2.77 1.87
CA GLY A 69 -5.18 2.68 1.85
C GLY A 69 -4.49 3.72 2.72
N SER A 70 -3.28 3.41 3.18
CA SER A 70 -2.40 4.34 3.92
C SER A 70 -1.76 5.41 3.03
N SER A 71 -1.69 5.16 1.72
CA SER A 71 -1.12 6.05 0.72
C SER A 71 -1.76 5.79 -0.64
N ARG A 72 -1.53 6.73 -1.57
CA ARG A 72 -1.75 6.50 -3.00
C ARG A 72 -0.41 6.16 -3.63
N THR A 73 -0.45 5.37 -4.69
CA THR A 73 0.71 5.15 -5.57
C THR A 73 0.31 5.45 -6.99
N ASP A 74 1.23 6.05 -7.75
CA ASP A 74 1.04 6.32 -9.16
C ASP A 74 1.07 5.04 -10.00
N THR A 75 0.69 5.15 -11.27
CA THR A 75 0.77 4.07 -12.27
C THR A 75 2.14 3.41 -12.29
N GLY A 76 2.17 2.07 -12.31
CA GLY A 76 3.41 1.30 -12.38
C GLY A 76 4.18 1.14 -11.06
N VAL A 77 3.87 1.92 -10.01
CA VAL A 77 4.56 1.86 -8.71
C VAL A 77 4.21 0.57 -7.98
N HIS A 78 5.21 -0.10 -7.40
CA HIS A 78 5.01 -1.33 -6.62
C HIS A 78 4.84 -1.05 -5.12
N ALA A 79 4.37 -2.04 -4.38
CA ALA A 79 4.39 -2.03 -2.93
C ALA A 79 4.82 -3.38 -2.36
N LEU A 80 5.62 -3.36 -1.30
CA LEU A 80 5.90 -4.53 -0.46
C LEU A 80 5.00 -4.56 0.77
N GLY A 81 4.43 -3.41 1.15
CA GLY A 81 3.60 -3.30 2.35
C GLY A 81 2.67 -2.10 2.36
N MET A 82 1.82 -1.95 1.33
CA MET A 82 0.69 -1.04 1.39
C MET A 82 -0.22 -1.46 2.54
N THR A 83 -0.30 -0.63 3.58
CA THR A 83 -1.25 -0.86 4.67
C THR A 83 -2.61 -0.33 4.24
N ALA A 84 -3.66 -1.12 4.44
CA ALA A 84 -5.03 -0.71 4.19
C ALA A 84 -5.96 -1.22 5.30
N HIS A 85 -7.15 -0.64 5.40
CA HIS A 85 -8.17 -1.18 6.29
C HIS A 85 -9.56 -1.11 5.66
N LEU A 86 -10.45 -1.98 6.15
CA LEU A 86 -11.87 -1.92 5.85
C LEU A 86 -12.68 -2.27 7.09
N GLU A 87 -13.93 -1.82 7.09
CA GLU A 87 -14.93 -2.20 8.08
C GLU A 87 -15.88 -3.25 7.50
N MET A 88 -16.38 -4.13 8.34
CA MET A 88 -17.42 -5.10 7.97
C MET A 88 -18.30 -5.42 9.18
N PRO A 89 -19.52 -5.93 8.97
CA PRO A 89 -20.35 -6.44 10.06
C PRO A 89 -19.62 -7.60 10.77
N TYR A 90 -19.78 -7.67 12.08
CA TYR A 90 -19.14 -8.68 12.94
C TYR A 90 -19.52 -10.09 12.53
N ASP A 91 -20.79 -10.29 12.20
CA ASP A 91 -21.33 -11.59 11.77
C ASP A 91 -20.84 -12.00 10.39
N SER A 92 -20.36 -11.04 9.58
CA SER A 92 -19.76 -11.34 8.27
C SER A 92 -18.39 -11.98 8.38
N LEU A 93 -17.73 -11.87 9.54
CA LEU A 93 -16.43 -12.47 9.76
C LEU A 93 -16.52 -13.85 10.40
N ILE A 94 -17.01 -14.79 9.60
CA ILE A 94 -17.12 -16.22 9.95
C ILE A 94 -15.72 -16.86 10.11
N MET A 95 -14.69 -16.26 9.54
CA MET A 95 -13.35 -16.82 9.43
C MET A 95 -12.28 -16.00 10.18
N GLU A 96 -11.31 -16.69 10.77
CA GLU A 96 -10.15 -16.03 11.38
C GLU A 96 -9.38 -15.16 10.37
N PRO A 97 -8.78 -14.02 10.79
CA PRO A 97 -8.02 -13.15 9.89
C PRO A 97 -6.95 -13.86 9.06
N ARG A 98 -6.28 -14.88 9.62
CA ARG A 98 -5.30 -15.69 8.89
C ARG A 98 -5.93 -16.44 7.71
N LYS A 99 -7.16 -16.95 7.86
CA LYS A 99 -7.90 -17.61 6.79
C LYS A 99 -8.31 -16.61 5.71
N ILE A 100 -8.64 -15.37 6.08
CA ILE A 100 -8.99 -14.30 5.11
C ILE A 100 -7.84 -14.08 4.15
N ARG A 101 -6.62 -13.97 4.69
CA ARG A 101 -5.39 -13.84 3.88
C ARG A 101 -5.27 -14.96 2.85
N LEU A 102 -5.46 -16.21 3.28
CA LEU A 102 -5.36 -17.38 2.39
C LEU A 102 -6.45 -17.36 1.31
N ALA A 103 -7.70 -17.14 1.70
CA ALA A 103 -8.84 -17.11 0.79
C ALA A 103 -8.73 -15.97 -0.24
N MET A 104 -8.31 -14.78 0.19
CA MET A 104 -8.06 -13.66 -0.71
C MET A 104 -6.92 -13.97 -1.68
N ASN A 105 -5.80 -14.51 -1.22
CA ASN A 105 -4.67 -14.85 -2.09
C ASN A 105 -4.98 -15.96 -3.10
N ALA A 106 -5.98 -16.81 -2.83
CA ALA A 106 -6.46 -17.80 -3.79
C ALA A 106 -7.26 -17.18 -4.94
N LEU A 107 -7.92 -16.02 -4.73
CA LEU A 107 -8.72 -15.34 -5.76
C LEU A 107 -8.00 -14.16 -6.44
N LEU A 108 -7.00 -13.60 -5.77
CA LEU A 108 -6.27 -12.44 -6.28
C LEU A 108 -5.31 -12.84 -7.40
N PRO A 109 -5.15 -11.99 -8.44
CA PRO A 109 -4.11 -12.15 -9.44
C PRO A 109 -2.73 -12.33 -8.81
N SER A 110 -1.81 -13.01 -9.50
CA SER A 110 -0.49 -13.38 -8.96
C SER A 110 0.37 -12.19 -8.52
N ASP A 111 0.12 -11.02 -9.10
CA ASP A 111 0.79 -9.76 -8.83
C ASP A 111 0.21 -8.96 -7.65
N ILE A 112 -0.80 -9.47 -6.93
CA ILE A 112 -1.32 -8.89 -5.68
C ILE A 112 -1.39 -9.96 -4.59
N ARG A 113 -0.80 -9.66 -3.43
CA ARG A 113 -0.81 -10.56 -2.27
C ARG A 113 -1.13 -9.84 -0.98
N ILE A 114 -2.08 -10.37 -0.23
CA ILE A 114 -2.27 -10.06 1.18
C ILE A 114 -1.16 -10.78 1.97
N ILE A 115 -0.28 -10.00 2.58
CA ILE A 115 0.82 -10.48 3.41
C ILE A 115 0.35 -10.75 4.84
N SER A 116 -0.52 -9.89 5.36
CA SER A 116 -1.07 -10.00 6.70
C SER A 116 -2.49 -9.44 6.75
N ALA A 117 -3.34 -10.05 7.58
CA ALA A 117 -4.67 -9.58 7.90
C ALA A 117 -4.88 -9.72 9.41
N VAL A 118 -5.23 -8.63 10.09
CA VAL A 118 -5.42 -8.61 11.55
C VAL A 118 -6.60 -7.75 11.94
N ARG A 119 -7.33 -8.15 12.98
CA ARG A 119 -8.36 -7.28 13.59
C ARG A 119 -7.67 -6.11 14.30
N VAL A 120 -8.27 -4.94 14.20
CA VAL A 120 -7.79 -3.71 14.84
C VAL A 120 -8.96 -2.97 15.48
N PRO A 121 -8.72 -2.08 16.46
CA PRO A 121 -9.77 -1.24 17.02
C PRO A 121 -10.51 -0.44 15.94
N LEU A 122 -11.80 -0.18 16.13
CA LEU A 122 -12.60 0.60 15.16
C LEU A 122 -12.06 2.02 14.95
N ARG A 123 -11.39 2.61 15.94
CA ARG A 123 -10.74 3.92 15.81
C ARG A 123 -9.53 3.92 14.87
N PHE A 124 -9.01 2.76 14.46
CA PHE A 124 -7.84 2.70 13.58
C PHE A 124 -8.16 3.29 12.20
N HIS A 125 -7.22 4.08 11.66
CA HIS A 125 -7.27 4.56 10.29
C HIS A 125 -5.89 4.45 9.63
N ALA A 126 -5.79 3.64 8.57
CA ALA A 126 -4.53 3.30 7.90
C ALA A 126 -3.71 4.53 7.43
N GLN A 127 -4.37 5.61 7.03
CA GLN A 127 -3.71 6.83 6.58
C GLN A 127 -3.27 7.75 7.74
N PHE A 128 -4.10 7.89 8.77
CA PHE A 128 -3.91 8.91 9.81
C PHE A 128 -3.10 8.40 11.00
N ASP A 129 -3.19 7.10 11.30
CA ASP A 129 -2.37 6.47 12.34
C ASP A 129 -0.96 6.09 11.85
N ALA A 130 -0.66 6.32 10.57
CA ALA A 130 0.64 6.05 10.00
C ALA A 130 1.67 7.09 10.47
N LYS A 131 2.70 6.65 11.21
CA LYS A 131 3.78 7.53 11.71
C LYS A 131 4.73 8.03 10.62
N GLY A 132 4.74 7.35 9.48
CA GLY A 132 5.67 7.60 8.40
C GLY A 132 5.47 6.60 7.27
N LYS A 133 5.94 6.97 6.09
CA LYS A 133 5.92 6.14 4.89
C LYS A 133 7.36 5.99 4.42
N GLN A 134 7.72 4.78 4.01
CA GLN A 134 9.05 4.51 3.50
C GLN A 134 8.96 4.07 2.05
N TYR A 135 9.75 4.73 1.22
CA TYR A 135 9.85 4.50 -0.21
C TYR A 135 11.26 4.04 -0.55
N GLN A 136 11.38 3.00 -1.37
CA GLN A 136 12.66 2.54 -1.91
C GLN A 136 12.69 2.80 -3.42
N TYR A 137 13.70 3.54 -3.89
CA TYR A 137 14.05 3.63 -5.30
C TYR A 137 15.21 2.70 -5.63
N ARG A 138 15.02 1.82 -6.62
CA ARG A 138 16.07 0.94 -7.14
C ARG A 138 16.62 1.49 -8.45
N ILE A 139 17.95 1.62 -8.51
CA ILE A 139 18.71 2.02 -9.70
C ILE A 139 19.68 0.90 -10.02
N TRP A 140 19.62 0.39 -11.25
CA TRP A 140 20.60 -0.54 -11.81
C TRP A 140 21.64 0.27 -12.59
N ASN A 141 22.81 0.50 -11.98
CA ASN A 141 23.87 1.31 -12.58
C ASN A 141 24.90 0.43 -13.29
N HIS A 142 24.67 0.18 -14.58
CA HIS A 142 25.52 -0.68 -15.40
C HIS A 142 25.31 -0.34 -16.89
N PRO A 143 26.33 -0.44 -17.77
CA PRO A 143 26.18 -0.14 -19.20
C PRO A 143 25.06 -0.95 -19.88
N SER A 144 24.91 -2.21 -19.50
CA SER A 144 23.86 -3.11 -20.00
C SER A 144 22.75 -3.34 -18.98
N MET A 145 21.50 -3.39 -19.43
CA MET A 145 20.35 -3.67 -18.57
C MET A 145 20.32 -5.13 -18.13
N ASN A 146 20.07 -5.37 -16.83
CA ASN A 146 19.78 -6.70 -16.33
C ASN A 146 18.31 -7.05 -16.64
N PRO A 147 18.03 -8.07 -17.46
CA PRO A 147 16.66 -8.43 -17.84
C PRO A 147 15.79 -8.83 -16.64
N LEU A 148 16.37 -9.35 -15.55
CA LEU A 148 15.65 -9.73 -14.33
C LEU A 148 15.19 -8.53 -13.50
N LEU A 149 15.76 -7.35 -13.76
CA LEU A 149 15.37 -6.09 -13.10
C LEU A 149 14.51 -5.21 -13.99
N ASN A 150 14.14 -5.69 -15.18
CA ASN A 150 13.31 -4.93 -16.10
C ASN A 150 11.95 -4.65 -15.49
N GLY A 151 11.53 -3.39 -15.51
CA GLY A 151 10.33 -2.94 -14.82
C GLY A 151 10.41 -2.95 -13.29
N LEU A 152 11.55 -3.31 -12.66
CA LEU A 152 11.73 -3.33 -11.19
C LEU A 152 12.81 -2.34 -10.71
N ALA A 153 13.71 -1.91 -11.59
CA ALA A 153 14.73 -0.91 -11.32
C ALA A 153 14.82 0.08 -12.49
N TRP A 154 15.26 1.30 -12.20
CA TRP A 154 15.61 2.24 -13.25
C TRP A 154 17.01 1.92 -13.78
N HIS A 155 17.14 1.68 -15.08
CA HIS A 155 18.43 1.47 -15.72
C HIS A 155 19.17 2.80 -15.87
N MET A 156 20.40 2.86 -15.34
CA MET A 156 21.30 3.98 -15.51
C MET A 156 22.60 3.51 -16.16
N PRO A 157 22.80 3.72 -17.47
CA PRO A 157 24.00 3.27 -18.17
C PRO A 157 25.22 4.14 -17.85
N VAL A 158 25.01 5.38 -17.38
CA VAL A 158 26.09 6.32 -17.05
C VAL A 158 26.56 6.10 -15.62
N LYS A 159 27.88 6.05 -15.40
CA LYS A 159 28.45 5.88 -14.06
C LYS A 159 27.98 6.99 -13.11
N LEU A 160 27.37 6.60 -11.99
CA LEU A 160 26.95 7.53 -10.96
C LEU A 160 28.09 7.82 -9.98
N ASN A 161 28.15 9.06 -9.49
CA ASN A 161 29.05 9.43 -8.39
C ASN A 161 28.32 9.25 -7.06
N LEU A 162 28.53 8.10 -6.42
CA LEU A 162 27.86 7.75 -5.16
C LEU A 162 28.20 8.72 -4.02
N GLN A 163 29.44 9.24 -3.95
CA GLN A 163 29.85 10.18 -2.92
C GLN A 163 29.07 11.50 -3.04
N HIS A 164 28.93 12.02 -4.27
CA HIS A 164 28.14 13.23 -4.51
C HIS A 164 26.65 13.01 -4.19
N MET A 165 26.08 11.87 -4.56
CA MET A 165 24.70 11.52 -4.21
C MET A 165 24.48 11.45 -2.70
N GLN A 166 25.40 10.82 -1.96
CA GLN A 166 25.34 10.73 -0.49
C GLN A 166 25.51 12.09 0.18
N LYS A 167 26.38 12.96 -0.36
CA LYS A 167 26.52 14.34 0.14
C LYS A 167 25.23 15.12 -0.10
N ALA A 168 24.66 15.02 -1.31
CA ALA A 168 23.42 15.68 -1.68
C ALA A 168 22.22 15.20 -0.85
N SER A 169 22.11 13.90 -0.57
CA SER A 169 20.98 13.34 0.17
C SER A 169 20.85 13.87 1.60
N ARG A 170 21.95 14.33 2.20
CA ARG A 170 21.94 14.93 3.55
C ARG A 170 21.13 16.23 3.61
N HIS A 171 20.99 16.95 2.49
CA HIS A 171 20.17 18.16 2.44
C HIS A 171 18.66 17.87 2.55
N PHE A 172 18.23 16.62 2.33
CA PHE A 172 16.83 16.19 2.44
C PHE A 172 16.45 15.74 3.86
N LEU A 173 17.39 15.74 4.82
CA LEU A 173 17.11 15.32 6.19
C LEU A 173 16.49 16.47 7.01
N GLY A 174 15.52 16.10 7.86
CA GLY A 174 14.82 17.01 8.76
C GLY A 174 13.59 17.67 8.14
N GLU A 175 13.06 18.66 8.85
CA GLU A 175 11.94 19.48 8.37
C GLU A 175 12.47 20.52 7.38
N ARG A 176 11.95 20.47 6.15
CA ARG A 176 12.38 21.31 5.02
C ARG A 176 11.16 21.63 4.15
N ASP A 177 11.25 22.74 3.43
CA ASP A 177 10.34 22.99 2.31
C ASP A 177 10.77 22.13 1.11
N PHE A 178 9.87 21.24 0.69
CA PHE A 178 10.06 20.32 -0.44
C PHE A 178 9.28 20.75 -1.70
N GLN A 179 8.82 22.00 -1.78
CA GLN A 179 8.07 22.50 -2.94
C GLN A 179 8.84 22.32 -4.26
N SER A 180 10.17 22.50 -4.26
CA SER A 180 11.03 22.34 -5.44
C SER A 180 11.06 20.93 -6.02
N VAL A 181 10.66 19.91 -5.24
CA VAL A 181 10.60 18.51 -5.66
C VAL A 181 9.15 17.98 -5.70
N ALA A 182 8.17 18.84 -5.48
CA ALA A 182 6.76 18.50 -5.62
C ALA A 182 6.34 18.50 -7.11
N SER A 183 5.32 17.71 -7.42
CA SER A 183 4.68 17.75 -8.74
C SER A 183 4.03 19.12 -8.96
N ALA A 184 4.20 19.72 -10.15
CA ALA A 184 3.56 20.97 -10.53
C ALA A 184 2.03 20.89 -10.72
N ARG A 185 1.41 19.70 -10.51
CA ARG A 185 -0.03 19.53 -10.69
C ARG A 185 -0.81 20.31 -9.64
N LYS A 186 -1.42 21.42 -10.09
CA LYS A 186 -2.55 22.05 -9.40
C LYS A 186 -3.71 21.05 -9.39
N TYR A 187 -4.11 20.57 -8.21
CA TYR A 187 -5.41 19.95 -8.07
C TYR A 187 -6.46 21.04 -8.30
N ALA A 188 -7.17 20.99 -9.42
CA ALA A 188 -8.43 21.73 -9.54
C ALA A 188 -9.41 21.06 -8.59
N TYR A 189 -9.78 21.79 -7.54
CA TYR A 189 -10.86 21.41 -6.63
C TYR A 189 -12.21 21.46 -7.36
#